data_AF-A0A2V9M0E3-F1
#
_entry.id   AF-A0A2V9M0E3-F1
#
_cell.length_a   1.000
_cell.length_b   1.000
_cell.length_c   1.000
_cell.angle_alpha   90.00
_cell.angle_beta   90.00
_cell.angle_gamma   90.00
#
_symmetry.space_group_name_H-M   'P 1'
#
loop_
_entity.id
_entity.type
_entity.pdbx_description
1 polymer ?
#
loop_
_entity_poly.entity_id
_entity_poly.type
_entity_poly.pdbx_seq_one_letter_code
_entity_poly.pdbx_strand_id
1 'polypeptide(L)'
;MRDLKTGTTTLVSVNSAGTASGRGGNSFVSDISADGRVVAFQSFATDPVAYGTSGFRDVFVRDLRTGTTTLVTVNSAGTASGNGSSQYHVMSADGRVVAFHSTAGDLVANDTNGSNSDVFVRDLRTGTTTLASVNRAGTGSGNGPSGDFFAPPLISADGRVVAFESLANDLVANDTNGTENLFVRIAKR
;
A
#
# COMPACT_ATOMS: atom_id res chain seq x y z
N MET A 1 15.81 4.87 10.94
CA MET A 1 15.18 6.04 11.59
C MET A 1 16.13 6.58 12.65
N ARG A 2 16.20 7.90 12.81
CA ARG A 2 16.90 8.50 13.95
C ARG A 2 15.91 9.28 14.81
N ASP A 3 15.84 8.95 16.09
CA ASP A 3 15.17 9.77 17.09
C ASP A 3 16.05 10.99 17.37
N LEU A 4 15.55 12.18 17.04
CA LEU A 4 16.29 13.43 17.18
C LEU A 4 16.35 13.92 18.64
N LYS A 5 15.44 13.47 19.50
CA LYS A 5 15.41 13.82 20.92
C LYS A 5 16.46 13.03 21.69
N THR A 6 16.58 11.73 21.43
CA THR A 6 17.51 10.83 22.14
C THR A 6 18.82 10.61 21.39
N GLY A 7 18.87 10.96 20.10
CA GLY A 7 20.01 10.73 19.22
C GLY A 7 20.15 9.27 18.75
N THR A 8 19.24 8.37 19.15
CA THR A 8 19.28 6.94 18.85
C THR A 8 18.93 6.65 17.38
N THR A 9 19.67 5.73 16.75
CA THR A 9 19.42 5.27 15.38
C THR A 9 18.91 3.83 15.39
N THR A 10 17.80 3.58 14.71
CA THR A 10 17.13 2.27 14.61
C THR A 10 17.04 1.83 13.15
N LEU A 11 17.44 0.59 12.88
CA LEU A 11 17.20 -0.06 11.58
C LEU A 11 15.71 -0.43 11.49
N VAL A 12 15.05 0.00 10.42
CA VAL A 12 13.58 -0.18 10.24
C VAL A 12 13.23 -1.26 9.22
N SER A 13 14.12 -1.52 8.27
CA SER A 13 14.01 -2.59 7.28
C SER A 13 14.47 -3.93 7.88
N VAL A 14 13.73 -4.40 8.88
CA VAL A 14 14.02 -5.66 9.59
C VAL A 14 12.91 -6.67 9.38
N ASN A 15 13.29 -7.94 9.36
CA ASN A 15 12.35 -9.05 9.32
C ASN A 15 11.64 -9.24 10.68
N SER A 16 10.73 -10.21 10.72
CA SER A 16 10.00 -10.61 11.93
C SER A 16 10.90 -11.05 13.09
N ALA A 17 12.13 -11.50 12.83
CA ALA A 17 13.13 -11.85 13.84
C ALA A 17 13.95 -10.64 14.33
N GLY A 18 13.67 -9.42 13.82
CA GLY A 18 14.39 -8.20 14.18
C GLY A 18 15.79 -8.09 13.58
N THR A 19 16.16 -8.96 12.64
CA THR A 19 17.42 -8.88 11.90
C THR A 19 17.20 -8.17 10.57
N ALA A 20 18.28 -7.65 9.97
CA ALA A 20 18.19 -7.04 8.65
C ALA A 20 17.58 -8.05 7.66
N SER A 21 16.61 -7.62 6.85
CA SER A 21 16.01 -8.49 5.83
C SER A 21 17.10 -8.99 4.88
N GLY A 22 17.41 -10.29 4.95
CA GLY A 22 18.69 -10.85 4.52
C GLY A 22 18.70 -11.42 3.12
N ARG A 23 17.55 -11.50 2.44
CA ARG A 23 17.44 -12.11 1.11
C ARG A 23 17.03 -11.09 0.03
N GLY A 24 17.99 -10.25 -0.35
CA GLY A 24 18.18 -9.86 -1.75
C GLY A 24 17.38 -8.70 -2.32
N GLY A 25 17.14 -7.61 -1.59
CA GLY A 25 16.52 -6.43 -2.20
C GLY A 25 16.76 -5.11 -1.49
N ASN A 26 16.94 -4.05 -2.27
CA ASN A 26 16.93 -2.67 -1.76
C ASN A 26 15.60 -2.40 -1.05
N SER A 27 15.67 -1.80 0.14
CA SER A 27 14.50 -1.29 0.84
C SER A 27 14.46 0.22 0.72
N PHE A 28 13.27 0.76 0.47
CA PHE A 28 13.06 2.20 0.38
C PHE A 28 12.01 2.61 1.41
N VAL A 29 12.40 3.49 2.33
CA VAL A 29 11.46 4.13 3.25
C VAL A 29 10.83 5.29 2.51
N SER A 30 9.50 5.37 2.50
CA SER A 30 8.78 6.51 1.91
C SER A 30 7.92 7.26 2.92
N ASP A 31 7.61 6.69 4.09
CA ASP A 31 6.69 7.35 5.03
C ASP A 31 6.88 6.96 6.50
N ILE A 32 6.49 7.86 7.40
CA ILE A 32 6.52 7.70 8.86
C ILE A 32 5.29 8.40 9.48
N SER A 33 4.66 7.78 10.48
CA SER A 33 3.54 8.40 11.20
C SER A 33 3.96 9.69 11.91
N ALA A 34 3.00 10.57 12.19
CA ALA A 34 3.26 11.89 12.76
C ALA A 34 3.92 11.83 14.16
N ASP A 35 3.68 10.75 14.91
CA ASP A 35 4.32 10.47 16.20
C ASP A 35 5.67 9.75 16.07
N GLY A 36 6.12 9.43 14.85
CA GLY A 36 7.36 8.72 14.58
C GLY A 36 7.32 7.21 14.88
N ARG A 37 6.16 6.65 15.26
CA ARG A 37 6.07 5.27 15.77
C ARG A 37 5.98 4.22 14.67
N VAL A 38 5.28 4.51 13.59
CA VAL A 38 5.02 3.56 12.49
C VAL A 38 5.82 4.00 11.28
N VAL A 39 6.58 3.08 10.69
CA VAL A 39 7.37 3.35 9.48
C VAL A 39 6.91 2.43 8.37
N ALA A 40 6.54 2.99 7.22
CA ALA A 40 6.15 2.24 6.04
C ALA A 40 7.32 2.18 5.04
N PHE A 41 7.63 0.99 4.55
CA PHE A 41 8.74 0.77 3.62
C PHE A 41 8.39 -0.28 2.58
N GLN A 42 9.00 -0.18 1.41
CA GLN A 42 8.89 -1.17 0.34
C GLN A 42 10.16 -2.02 0.28
N SER A 43 10.02 -3.31 -0.03
CA SER A 43 11.15 -4.26 -0.12
C SER A 43 10.85 -5.39 -1.10
N PHE A 44 11.91 -5.97 -1.69
CA PHE A 44 11.84 -7.26 -2.42
C PHE A 44 12.16 -8.46 -1.51
N ALA A 45 12.40 -8.21 -0.22
CA ALA A 45 12.83 -9.24 0.70
C ALA A 45 11.77 -10.34 0.82
N THR A 46 12.23 -11.59 0.78
CA THR A 46 11.34 -12.77 0.82
C THR A 46 11.15 -13.38 2.20
N ASP A 47 11.87 -12.84 3.19
CA ASP A 47 11.91 -13.26 4.58
C ASP A 47 11.36 -12.26 5.63
N PRO A 48 10.66 -11.14 5.33
CA PRO A 48 10.29 -10.16 6.36
C PRO A 48 9.12 -10.60 7.26
N VAL A 49 8.30 -11.60 6.85
CA VAL A 49 7.12 -12.08 7.58
C VAL A 49 6.96 -13.61 7.46
N ALA A 50 6.12 -14.23 8.28
CA ALA A 50 5.89 -15.69 8.34
C ALA A 50 5.21 -16.30 7.10
N TYR A 51 4.87 -15.47 6.11
CA TYR A 51 4.16 -15.85 4.89
C TYR A 51 5.10 -15.77 3.69
N GLY A 52 4.93 -16.68 2.73
CA GLY A 52 5.72 -16.67 1.50
C GLY A 52 5.47 -15.39 0.69
N THR A 53 6.54 -14.75 0.23
CA THR A 53 6.46 -13.63 -0.70
C THR A 53 6.65 -14.12 -2.13
N SER A 54 6.00 -13.47 -3.08
CA SER A 54 6.06 -13.80 -4.52
C SER A 54 7.36 -13.39 -5.24
N GLY A 55 8.31 -12.74 -4.55
CA GLY A 55 9.54 -12.20 -5.15
C GLY A 55 9.35 -10.86 -5.87
N PHE A 56 8.13 -10.33 -5.85
CA PHE A 56 7.82 -8.95 -6.25
C PHE A 56 8.13 -7.96 -5.13
N ARG A 57 8.02 -6.66 -5.46
CA ARG A 57 8.10 -5.62 -4.45
C ARG A 57 6.83 -5.63 -3.60
N ASP A 58 7.01 -5.62 -2.29
CA ASP A 58 5.94 -5.60 -1.30
C ASP A 58 6.06 -4.38 -0.38
N VAL A 59 4.92 -3.96 0.19
CA VAL A 59 4.86 -2.87 1.17
C VAL A 59 4.73 -3.45 2.57
N PHE A 60 5.53 -2.95 3.49
CA PHE A 60 5.59 -3.36 4.88
C PHE A 60 5.43 -2.16 5.80
N VAL A 61 4.93 -2.41 7.01
CA VAL A 61 4.95 -1.45 8.11
C VAL A 61 5.67 -2.02 9.31
N ARG A 62 6.45 -1.17 9.98
CA ARG A 62 7.14 -1.47 11.23
C ARG A 62 6.53 -0.62 12.34
N ASP A 63 5.95 -1.26 13.36
CA ASP A 63 5.63 -0.60 14.62
C ASP A 63 6.88 -0.62 15.51
N LEU A 64 7.45 0.56 15.78
CA LEU A 64 8.67 0.70 16.56
C LEU A 64 8.46 0.55 18.05
N ARG A 65 7.21 0.66 18.54
CA ARG A 65 6.89 0.42 19.94
C ARG A 65 6.91 -1.07 20.26
N THR A 66 6.36 -1.90 19.37
CA THR A 66 6.28 -3.36 19.58
C THR A 66 7.42 -4.11 18.90
N GLY A 67 8.13 -3.47 17.99
CA GLY A 67 9.14 -4.14 17.16
C GLY A 67 8.51 -5.17 16.21
N THR A 68 7.32 -4.90 15.69
CA THR A 68 6.59 -5.81 14.79
C THR A 68 6.63 -5.30 13.36
N THR A 69 6.99 -6.18 12.41
CA THR A 69 6.87 -5.93 10.97
C THR A 69 5.63 -6.63 10.43
N THR A 70 4.81 -5.92 9.67
CA THR A 70 3.57 -6.44 9.06
C THR A 70 3.58 -6.21 7.56
N LEU A 71 3.17 -7.22 6.80
CA LEU A 71 2.95 -7.12 5.36
C LEU A 71 1.62 -6.38 5.09
N VAL A 72 1.70 -5.29 4.33
CA VAL A 72 0.54 -4.48 3.91
C VAL A 72 -0.12 -5.11 2.69
N THR A 73 0.69 -5.59 1.75
CA THR A 73 0.30 -6.12 0.43
C THR A 73 0.01 -7.61 0.47
N VAL A 74 -0.76 -8.03 1.48
CA VAL A 74 -1.20 -9.42 1.63
C VAL A 74 -2.33 -9.74 0.65
N ASN A 75 -2.32 -10.93 0.08
CA ASN A 75 -3.40 -11.42 -0.77
C ASN A 75 -4.73 -11.51 0.01
N SER A 76 -5.83 -11.60 -0.73
CA SER A 76 -7.20 -11.64 -0.18
C SER A 76 -7.46 -12.84 0.75
N ALA A 77 -6.69 -13.92 0.61
CA ALA A 77 -6.76 -15.09 1.49
C ALA A 77 -6.00 -14.90 2.83
N GLY A 78 -5.15 -13.87 2.94
CA GLY A 78 -4.33 -13.63 4.13
C GLY A 78 -3.17 -14.61 4.31
N THR A 79 -2.74 -15.30 3.25
CA THR A 79 -1.80 -16.43 3.33
C THR A 79 -0.43 -16.15 2.72
N ALA A 80 -0.31 -15.15 1.85
CA ALA A 80 0.91 -14.78 1.14
C ALA A 80 0.86 -13.31 0.71
N SER A 81 1.96 -12.79 0.16
CA SER A 81 1.88 -11.51 -0.55
C SER A 81 1.10 -11.62 -1.86
N GLY A 82 0.71 -10.47 -2.40
CA GLY A 82 0.06 -10.40 -3.69
C GLY A 82 0.92 -10.96 -4.82
N ASN A 83 0.27 -11.35 -5.90
CA ASN A 83 0.90 -11.96 -7.08
C ASN A 83 1.50 -10.94 -8.08
N GLY A 84 1.72 -9.70 -7.65
CA GLY A 84 2.24 -8.60 -8.46
C GLY A 84 2.99 -7.57 -7.61
N SER A 85 3.61 -6.59 -8.27
CA SER A 85 4.42 -5.58 -7.58
C SER A 85 3.57 -4.49 -6.95
N SER A 86 3.90 -4.13 -5.72
CA SER A 86 3.27 -3.05 -4.95
C SER A 86 4.29 -1.98 -4.56
N GLN A 87 3.94 -0.71 -4.74
CA GLN A 87 4.86 0.42 -4.60
C GLN A 87 4.14 1.75 -4.37
N TYR A 88 4.92 2.83 -4.22
CA TYR A 88 4.45 4.21 -4.07
C TYR A 88 3.43 4.41 -2.96
N HIS A 89 3.70 3.82 -1.78
CA HIS A 89 2.76 3.89 -0.67
C HIS A 89 2.87 5.20 0.13
N VAL A 90 1.73 5.59 0.70
CA VAL A 90 1.56 6.68 1.67
C VAL A 90 0.72 6.21 2.86
N MET A 91 0.84 6.89 3.99
CA MET A 91 0.23 6.48 5.25
C MET A 91 -0.49 7.64 5.95
N SER A 92 -1.60 7.33 6.63
CA SER A 92 -2.29 8.29 7.49
C SER A 92 -1.41 8.75 8.65
N ALA A 93 -1.70 9.93 9.21
CA ALA A 93 -0.86 10.55 10.24
C ALA A 93 -0.75 9.70 11.53
N ASP A 94 -1.77 8.91 11.84
CA ASP A 94 -1.81 7.97 12.96
C ASP A 94 -1.14 6.60 12.65
N GLY A 95 -0.62 6.42 11.43
CA GLY A 95 0.02 5.18 11.01
C GLY A 95 -0.92 4.00 10.79
N ARG A 96 -2.24 4.24 10.65
CA ARG A 96 -3.26 3.17 10.59
C ARG A 96 -3.67 2.76 9.19
N VAL A 97 -3.73 3.70 8.26
CA VAL A 97 -4.25 3.47 6.91
C VAL A 97 -3.11 3.68 5.93
N VAL A 98 -2.89 2.70 5.05
CA VAL A 98 -1.85 2.77 4.00
C VAL A 98 -2.53 2.70 2.64
N ALA A 99 -2.29 3.68 1.78
CA ALA A 99 -2.69 3.66 0.37
C ALA A 99 -1.47 3.35 -0.50
N PHE A 100 -1.64 2.56 -1.56
CA PHE A 100 -0.53 2.11 -2.41
C PHE A 100 -1.02 1.70 -3.81
N HIS A 101 -0.09 1.65 -4.76
CA HIS A 101 -0.32 1.10 -6.09
C HIS A 101 0.07 -0.37 -6.13
N SER A 102 -0.66 -1.20 -6.85
CA SER A 102 -0.28 -2.59 -7.07
C SER A 102 -0.74 -3.11 -8.42
N THR A 103 0.07 -3.97 -9.04
CA THR A 103 -0.33 -4.77 -10.22
C THR A 103 -0.80 -6.17 -9.84
N ALA A 104 -0.99 -6.44 -8.55
CA ALA A 104 -1.41 -7.73 -8.03
C ALA A 104 -2.93 -7.87 -8.11
N GLY A 105 -3.40 -8.80 -8.94
CA GLY A 105 -4.83 -9.06 -9.14
C GLY A 105 -5.50 -9.94 -8.08
N ASP A 106 -4.81 -10.23 -6.97
CA ASP A 106 -5.29 -11.14 -5.92
C ASP A 106 -5.36 -10.51 -4.52
N LEU A 107 -5.12 -9.19 -4.40
CA LEU A 107 -5.22 -8.45 -3.13
C LEU A 107 -6.67 -8.34 -2.62
N VAL A 108 -7.64 -8.31 -3.54
CA VAL A 108 -9.08 -8.28 -3.26
C VAL A 108 -9.82 -9.05 -4.34
N ALA A 109 -10.98 -9.63 -4.01
CA ALA A 109 -11.74 -10.46 -4.95
C ALA A 109 -12.44 -9.67 -6.07
N ASN A 110 -12.66 -8.37 -5.86
CA ASN A 110 -13.30 -7.48 -6.83
C ASN A 110 -12.31 -6.71 -7.70
N ASP A 111 -11.05 -7.13 -7.75
CA ASP A 111 -10.14 -6.65 -8.78
C ASP A 111 -10.31 -7.53 -10.04
N THR A 112 -10.73 -6.89 -11.13
CA THR A 112 -11.30 -7.56 -12.31
C THR A 112 -10.62 -7.19 -13.62
N ASN A 113 -9.61 -6.30 -13.60
CA ASN A 113 -8.94 -5.80 -14.81
C ASN A 113 -7.57 -6.48 -15.05
N GLY A 114 -7.21 -7.49 -14.26
CA GLY A 114 -6.06 -8.36 -14.48
C GLY A 114 -4.78 -7.86 -13.81
N SER A 115 -3.74 -7.60 -14.61
CA SER A 115 -2.42 -7.15 -14.13
C SER A 115 -2.18 -5.65 -14.35
N ASN A 116 -3.25 -4.88 -14.56
CA ASN A 116 -3.16 -3.44 -14.58
C ASN A 116 -2.80 -2.94 -13.18
N SER A 117 -2.23 -1.73 -13.11
CA SER A 117 -2.01 -1.09 -11.83
C SER A 117 -3.34 -0.60 -11.29
N ASP A 118 -3.58 -0.84 -10.01
CA ASP A 118 -4.74 -0.34 -9.27
C ASP A 118 -4.31 0.28 -7.95
N VAL A 119 -5.17 1.17 -7.44
CA VAL A 119 -4.96 1.85 -6.16
C VAL A 119 -5.74 1.14 -5.07
N PHE A 120 -5.03 0.72 -4.02
CA PHE A 120 -5.56 -0.02 -2.88
C PHE A 120 -5.37 0.75 -1.58
N VAL A 121 -6.21 0.43 -0.60
CA VAL A 121 -6.14 0.97 0.76
C VAL A 121 -6.22 -0.18 1.77
N ARG A 122 -5.25 -0.23 2.68
CA ARG A 122 -5.19 -1.19 3.79
C ARG A 122 -5.46 -0.48 5.12
N ASP A 123 -6.48 -0.93 5.86
CA ASP A 123 -6.62 -0.59 7.28
C ASP A 123 -5.84 -1.61 8.12
N LEU A 124 -4.77 -1.15 8.78
CA LEU A 124 -3.89 -1.98 9.59
C LEU A 124 -4.53 -2.45 10.90
N ARG A 125 -5.59 -1.76 11.37
CA ARG A 125 -6.31 -2.16 12.57
C ARG A 125 -7.20 -3.37 12.31
N THR A 126 -7.87 -3.41 11.16
CA THR A 126 -8.80 -4.50 10.80
C THR A 126 -8.14 -5.56 9.94
N GLY A 127 -6.98 -5.26 9.35
CA GLY A 127 -6.33 -6.15 8.38
C GLY A 127 -7.15 -6.29 7.10
N THR A 128 -7.84 -5.23 6.68
CA THR A 128 -8.70 -5.24 5.50
C THR A 128 -8.08 -4.43 4.37
N THR A 129 -7.98 -5.02 3.18
CA THR A 129 -7.62 -4.32 1.94
C THR A 129 -8.90 -3.99 1.16
N THR A 130 -8.95 -2.79 0.59
CA THR A 130 -10.05 -2.33 -0.27
C THR A 130 -9.49 -1.72 -1.55
N LEU A 131 -10.23 -1.87 -2.65
CA LEU A 131 -9.92 -1.24 -3.93
C LEU A 131 -10.46 0.20 -3.95
N ALA A 132 -9.58 1.20 -4.03
CA ALA A 132 -9.97 2.61 -4.09
C ALA A 132 -10.39 3.04 -5.50
N SER A 133 -9.71 2.48 -6.51
CA SER A 133 -9.92 2.65 -7.95
C SER A 133 -11.08 1.79 -8.50
N VAL A 134 -12.10 1.57 -7.67
CA VAL A 134 -13.30 0.82 -8.04
C VAL A 134 -14.13 1.59 -9.08
N ASN A 135 -14.70 0.87 -10.03
CA ASN A 135 -15.66 1.41 -11.00
C ASN A 135 -16.88 2.04 -10.29
N ARG A 136 -17.66 2.80 -11.05
CA ARG A 136 -18.83 3.54 -10.54
C ARG A 136 -19.84 2.64 -9.83
N ALA A 137 -20.01 1.39 -10.30
CA ALA A 137 -20.94 0.44 -9.70
C ALA A 137 -20.46 -0.12 -8.35
N GLY A 138 -19.16 0.04 -8.04
CA GLY A 138 -18.57 -0.51 -6.82
C GLY A 138 -18.33 -2.02 -6.90
N THR A 139 -18.39 -2.62 -8.09
CA THR A 139 -18.38 -4.09 -8.26
C THR A 139 -17.06 -4.65 -8.78
N GLY A 140 -16.17 -3.79 -9.28
CA GLY A 140 -14.92 -4.18 -9.96
C GLY A 140 -13.92 -3.03 -10.00
N SER A 141 -12.67 -3.29 -10.42
CA SER A 141 -11.74 -2.22 -10.80
C SER A 141 -12.29 -1.38 -11.96
N GLY A 142 -11.73 -0.18 -12.12
CA GLY A 142 -11.94 0.62 -13.31
C GLY A 142 -11.45 -0.08 -14.57
N ASN A 143 -11.97 0.35 -15.72
CA ASN A 143 -11.68 -0.23 -17.03
C ASN A 143 -10.31 0.19 -17.63
N GLY A 144 -9.44 0.77 -16.82
CA GLY A 144 -8.10 1.22 -17.20
C GLY A 144 -7.17 1.24 -15.99
N PRO A 145 -5.86 1.38 -16.21
CA PRO A 145 -4.90 1.43 -15.13
C PRO A 145 -5.12 2.68 -14.25
N SER A 146 -4.92 2.50 -12.95
CA SER A 146 -4.95 3.53 -11.94
C SER A 146 -3.63 3.60 -11.18
N GLY A 147 -3.20 4.83 -10.90
CA GLY A 147 -1.91 5.16 -10.30
C GLY A 147 -0.84 5.42 -11.36
N ASP A 148 -0.13 6.53 -11.21
CA ASP A 148 1.06 6.86 -11.98
C ASP A 148 2.31 6.23 -11.36
N PHE A 149 3.28 5.89 -12.21
CA PHE A 149 4.59 5.40 -11.80
C PHE A 149 5.50 6.52 -11.26
N PHE A 150 5.13 7.79 -11.38
CA PHE A 150 5.94 8.91 -10.88
C PHE A 150 5.31 9.67 -9.70
N ALA A 151 4.03 9.48 -9.43
CA ALA A 151 3.33 10.10 -8.30
C ALA A 151 2.63 9.06 -7.40
N PRO A 152 2.90 9.02 -6.08
CA PRO A 152 2.13 8.20 -5.15
C PRO A 152 0.69 8.73 -5.01
N PRO A 153 -0.27 7.89 -4.55
CA PRO A 153 -1.56 8.41 -4.16
C PRO A 153 -1.38 9.33 -2.93
N LEU A 154 -2.36 10.18 -2.66
CA LEU A 154 -2.39 11.01 -1.46
C LEU A 154 -3.45 10.49 -0.50
N ILE A 155 -3.19 10.55 0.80
CA ILE A 155 -4.15 10.19 1.83
C ILE A 155 -4.33 11.33 2.84
N SER A 156 -5.57 11.57 3.27
CA SER A 156 -5.84 12.52 4.35
C SER A 156 -5.23 12.05 5.67
N ALA A 157 -4.89 13.00 6.55
CA ALA A 157 -4.28 12.69 7.85
C ALA A 157 -5.12 11.72 8.70
N ASP A 158 -6.45 11.76 8.57
CA ASP A 158 -7.38 10.86 9.26
C ASP A 158 -7.67 9.54 8.52
N GLY A 159 -6.99 9.29 7.40
CA GLY A 159 -7.08 8.07 6.60
C GLY A 159 -8.40 7.90 5.84
N ARG A 160 -9.27 8.92 5.79
CA ARG A 160 -10.61 8.80 5.19
C ARG A 160 -10.67 9.06 3.70
N VAL A 161 -9.76 9.86 3.17
CA VAL A 161 -9.81 10.36 1.79
C VAL A 161 -8.53 9.97 1.08
N VAL A 162 -8.65 9.35 -0.09
CA VAL A 162 -7.52 9.01 -0.96
C VAL A 162 -7.69 9.71 -2.30
N ALA A 163 -6.68 10.46 -2.75
CA ALA A 163 -6.63 11.03 -4.08
C ALA A 163 -5.62 10.27 -4.95
N PHE A 164 -5.95 10.05 -6.21
CA PHE A 164 -5.14 9.25 -7.14
C PHE A 164 -5.44 9.59 -8.59
N GLU A 165 -4.51 9.24 -9.47
CA GLU A 165 -4.66 9.37 -10.93
C GLU A 165 -5.20 8.08 -11.54
N SER A 166 -5.99 8.19 -12.61
CA SER A 166 -6.47 7.02 -13.34
C SER A 166 -6.76 7.33 -14.81
N LEU A 167 -6.47 6.37 -15.67
CA LEU A 167 -6.85 6.35 -17.09
C LEU A 167 -8.22 5.69 -17.31
N ALA A 168 -8.85 5.16 -16.26
CA ALA A 168 -10.16 4.53 -16.36
C ALA A 168 -11.27 5.59 -16.47
N ASN A 169 -12.16 5.41 -17.45
CA ASN A 169 -13.25 6.36 -17.73
C ASN A 169 -14.59 5.94 -17.11
N ASP A 170 -14.60 4.90 -16.27
CA ASP A 170 -15.81 4.35 -15.66
C ASP A 170 -15.83 4.46 -14.12
N LEU A 171 -14.92 5.22 -13.51
CA LEU A 171 -14.90 5.49 -12.06
C LEU A 171 -16.04 6.43 -11.63
N VAL A 172 -16.41 7.37 -12.51
CA VAL A 172 -17.47 8.38 -12.29
C VAL A 172 -18.25 8.62 -13.58
N ALA A 173 -19.44 9.20 -13.47
CA ALA A 173 -20.35 9.38 -14.61
C ALA A 173 -19.89 10.43 -15.63
N ASN A 174 -19.09 11.39 -15.19
CA ASN A 174 -18.71 12.58 -15.95
C ASN A 174 -17.29 12.49 -16.52
N ASP A 175 -16.61 11.34 -16.38
CA ASP A 175 -15.38 11.08 -17.11
C ASP A 175 -15.73 10.49 -18.48
N THR A 176 -15.49 11.27 -19.53
CA THR A 176 -15.84 10.87 -20.90
C THR A 176 -14.71 11.14 -21.90
N ASN A 177 -13.54 11.59 -21.42
CA ASN A 177 -12.47 12.07 -22.29
C ASN A 177 -11.42 10.98 -22.60
N GLY A 178 -11.40 9.88 -21.84
CA GLY A 178 -10.46 8.78 -22.03
C GLY A 178 -8.99 9.19 -21.79
N THR A 179 -8.78 10.26 -21.03
CA THR A 179 -7.46 10.72 -20.61
C THR A 179 -7.27 10.50 -19.12
N GLU A 180 -6.04 10.65 -18.64
CA GLU A 180 -5.76 10.56 -17.22
C GLU A 180 -6.43 11.71 -16.46
N ASN A 181 -7.14 11.38 -15.39
CA ASN A 181 -7.83 12.33 -14.53
C ASN A 181 -7.47 12.08 -13.06
N LEU A 182 -7.64 13.12 -12.23
CA LEU A 182 -7.50 13.04 -10.78
C LEU A 182 -8.84 12.69 -10.12
N PHE A 183 -8.81 11.67 -9.28
CA PHE A 183 -9.97 11.15 -8.54
C PHE A 183 -9.76 11.26 -7.05
N VAL A 184 -10.86 11.35 -6.32
CA VAL A 184 -10.88 11.28 -4.86
C VAL A 184 -11.89 10.21 -4.42
N ARG A 185 -11.44 9.30 -3.57
CA ARG A 185 -12.28 8.27 -2.94
C ARG A 185 -12.35 8.48 -1.44
N ILE A 186 -13.56 8.44 -0.89
CA ILE A 186 -13.76 8.33 0.55
C ILE A 186 -13.77 6.84 0.90
N ALA A 187 -12.78 6.39 1.69
CA ALA A 187 -12.70 5.01 2.16
C ALA A 187 -13.90 4.70 3.06
N LYS A 188 -14.63 3.62 2.76
CA LYS A 188 -15.72 3.14 3.62
C LYS A 188 -15.11 2.49 4.86
N ARG A 189 -15.57 2.89 6.05
CA ARG A 189 -15.15 2.32 7.34
C ARG A 189 -15.81 0.98 7.62
#